data_AF-A0A969EFZ7-F1
#
_entry.id   AF-A0A969EFZ7-F1
#
_cell.length_a   1.000
_cell.length_b   1.000
_cell.length_c   1.000
_cell.angle_alpha   90.00
_cell.angle_beta   90.00
_cell.angle_gamma   90.00
#
_symmetry.space_group_name_H-M   'P 1'
#
loop_
_entity.id
_entity.type
_entity.pdbx_description
1 polymer ?
#
loop_
_entity_poly.entity_id
_entity_poly.type
_entity_poly.pdbx_seq_one_letter_code
_entity_poly.pdbx_strand_id
1 'polypeptide(L)'
;MNAVEFDLQYNPRATIKNFQEYFDRDEARSLEALPGLDGYLDVAYGPHEMQKLDIFRARGESKAVLMFIHGGYWRAMDKRFYNFLAPAFTQAGVTFANVNYALCPAVTVEEVVRQVLQAGAWLYRNASN
;
A
#
# COMPACT_ATOMS: atom_id res chain seq x y z
N MET A 1 -26.02 -12.77 -18.57
CA MET A 1 -25.26 -12.89 -17.32
C MET A 1 -26.18 -12.71 -16.14
N ASN A 2 -26.06 -13.52 -15.09
CA ASN A 2 -26.79 -13.40 -13.82
C ASN A 2 -25.87 -12.92 -12.67
N ALA A 3 -26.44 -12.60 -11.51
CA ALA A 3 -25.69 -12.06 -10.37
C ALA A 3 -24.56 -12.99 -9.90
N VAL A 4 -24.77 -14.30 -9.95
CA VAL A 4 -23.77 -15.31 -9.55
C VAL A 4 -22.58 -15.31 -10.51
N GLU A 5 -22.82 -15.15 -11.81
CA GLU A 5 -21.76 -15.03 -12.81
C GLU A 5 -20.92 -13.76 -12.61
N PHE A 6 -21.56 -12.65 -12.23
CA PHE A 6 -20.82 -11.43 -11.88
C PHE A 6 -20.01 -11.60 -10.60
N ASP A 7 -20.57 -12.19 -9.54
CA ASP A 7 -19.83 -12.44 -8.29
C ASP A 7 -18.55 -13.25 -8.53
N LEU A 8 -18.59 -14.24 -9.44
CA LEU A 8 -17.42 -15.01 -9.83
C LEU A 8 -16.39 -14.16 -10.60
N GLN A 9 -16.83 -13.34 -11.55
CA GLN A 9 -15.94 -12.49 -12.36
C GLN A 9 -15.23 -11.41 -11.52
N TYR A 10 -15.87 -10.92 -10.46
CA TYR A 10 -15.30 -9.90 -9.55
C TYR A 10 -14.57 -10.49 -8.33
N ASN A 11 -14.45 -11.82 -8.23
CA ASN A 11 -13.76 -12.48 -7.13
C ASN A 11 -12.52 -13.24 -7.60
N PRO A 12 -11.35 -12.56 -7.71
CA PRO A 12 -10.07 -13.21 -8.01
C PRO A 12 -9.73 -14.38 -7.08
N ARG A 13 -10.22 -14.39 -5.83
CA ARG A 13 -9.98 -15.50 -4.90
C ARG A 13 -10.77 -16.75 -5.29
N ALA A 14 -11.93 -16.59 -5.92
CA ALA A 14 -12.73 -17.72 -6.42
C ALA A 14 -12.17 -18.29 -7.73
N THR A 15 -11.41 -17.50 -8.50
CA THR A 15 -10.92 -17.88 -9.83
C THR A 15 -9.45 -18.28 -9.86
N ILE A 16 -8.65 -17.84 -8.88
CA ILE A 16 -7.23 -18.19 -8.74
C ILE A 16 -7.07 -19.27 -7.67
N LYS A 17 -6.75 -20.50 -8.09
CA LYS A 17 -6.71 -21.70 -7.22
C LYS A 17 -5.80 -21.56 -5.99
N ASN A 18 -4.68 -20.85 -6.12
CA ASN A 18 -3.67 -20.70 -5.08
C ASN A 18 -3.48 -19.24 -4.65
N PHE A 19 -4.57 -18.43 -4.66
CA PHE A 19 -4.48 -17.01 -4.32
C PHE A 19 -3.77 -16.76 -2.97
N GLN A 20 -3.97 -17.64 -1.98
CA GLN A 20 -3.40 -17.49 -0.64
C GLN A 20 -1.87 -17.55 -0.66
N GLU A 21 -1.27 -18.40 -1.50
CA GLU A 21 0.19 -18.51 -1.62
C GLU A 21 0.84 -17.20 -2.06
N TYR A 22 0.14 -16.39 -2.87
CA TYR A 22 0.63 -15.08 -3.27
C TYR A 22 0.66 -14.11 -2.08
N PHE A 23 -0.39 -14.10 -1.25
CA PHE A 23 -0.43 -13.27 -0.05
C PHE A 23 0.65 -13.66 0.95
N ASP A 24 0.79 -14.97 1.22
CA ASP A 24 1.77 -15.48 2.17
C ASP A 24 3.20 -15.18 1.71
N ARG A 25 3.47 -15.36 0.41
CA ARG A 25 4.75 -15.03 -0.21
C ARG A 25 5.06 -13.53 -0.12
N ASP A 26 4.09 -12.68 -0.42
CA ASP A 26 4.29 -11.23 -0.45
C ASP A 26 4.46 -10.66 0.97
N GLU A 27 3.78 -11.23 1.98
CA GLU A 27 4.02 -10.94 3.40
C GLU A 27 5.44 -11.36 3.81
N ALA A 28 5.84 -12.60 3.51
CA ALA A 28 7.16 -13.12 3.87
C ALA A 28 8.29 -12.27 3.26
N ARG A 29 8.17 -11.92 1.97
CA ARG A 29 9.13 -11.05 1.28
C ARG A 29 9.16 -9.64 1.86
N SER A 30 8.00 -9.14 2.28
CA SER A 30 7.92 -7.81 2.91
C SER A 30 8.67 -7.79 4.23
N LEU A 31 8.47 -8.81 5.07
CA LEU A 31 9.18 -8.96 6.34
C LEU A 31 10.69 -9.15 6.13
N GLU A 32 11.09 -9.94 5.14
CA GLU A 32 12.49 -10.17 4.79
C GLU A 32 13.20 -8.90 4.31
N ALA A 33 12.50 -8.02 3.57
CA ALA A 33 13.07 -6.79 3.03
C ALA A 33 13.30 -5.71 4.10
N LEU A 34 12.48 -5.67 5.16
CA LEU A 34 12.45 -4.58 6.14
C LEU A 34 13.83 -4.24 6.76
N PRO A 35 14.65 -5.20 7.24
CA PRO A 35 15.93 -4.89 7.85
C PRO A 35 16.94 -4.20 6.91
N GLY A 36 16.77 -4.35 5.59
CA GLY A 36 17.64 -3.75 4.57
C GLY A 36 17.17 -2.38 4.08
N LEU A 37 16.05 -1.85 4.59
CA LEU A 37 15.47 -0.59 4.15
C LEU A 37 15.72 0.51 5.18
N ASP A 38 16.16 1.68 4.69
CA ASP A 38 16.19 2.91 5.47
C ASP A 38 14.82 3.59 5.35
N GLY A 39 14.10 3.76 6.45
CA GLY A 39 12.75 4.31 6.40
C GLY A 39 12.05 4.46 7.74
N TYR A 40 10.83 4.98 7.63
CA TYR A 40 9.91 5.20 8.75
C TYR A 40 8.66 4.35 8.53
N LEU A 41 8.26 3.60 9.54
CA LEU A 41 7.02 2.83 9.53
C LEU A 41 5.90 3.59 10.25
N ASP A 42 4.66 3.36 9.82
CA ASP A 42 3.44 3.84 10.48
C ASP A 42 3.39 5.37 10.72
N VAL A 43 3.93 6.14 9.77
CA VAL A 43 3.85 7.60 9.76
C VAL A 43 2.41 8.03 9.54
N ALA A 44 1.83 8.77 10.49
CA ALA A 44 0.46 9.26 10.38
C ALA A 44 0.36 10.40 9.35
N TYR A 45 -0.58 10.29 8.41
CA TYR A 45 -0.97 11.40 7.53
C TYR A 45 -2.34 12.00 7.86
N GLY A 46 -3.10 11.32 8.73
CA GLY A 46 -4.44 11.74 9.15
C GLY A 46 -4.83 11.13 10.50
N PRO A 47 -6.02 11.46 11.02
CA PRO A 47 -6.44 11.11 12.39
C PRO A 47 -6.88 9.65 12.59
N HIS A 48 -7.28 8.96 11.51
CA HIS A 48 -7.75 7.57 11.61
C HIS A 48 -6.57 6.62 11.79
N GLU A 49 -6.75 5.52 12.54
CA GLU A 49 -5.67 4.58 12.84
C GLU A 49 -4.99 3.99 11.58
N MET A 50 -5.78 3.74 10.54
CA MET A 50 -5.32 3.26 9.22
C MET A 50 -4.73 4.34 8.31
N GLN A 51 -4.81 5.63 8.65
CA GLN A 51 -4.22 6.71 7.85
C GLN A 51 -2.70 6.79 8.08
N LYS A 52 -2.00 5.78 7.58
CA LYS A 52 -0.58 5.51 7.84
C LYS A 52 0.22 5.29 6.55
N LEU A 53 1.48 5.68 6.58
CA LEU A 53 2.47 5.48 5.52
C LEU A 53 3.66 4.68 6.07
N ASP A 54 4.19 3.76 5.28
CA ASP A 54 5.59 3.35 5.41
C ASP A 54 6.39 4.11 4.33
N ILE A 55 7.49 4.75 4.70
CA ILE A 55 8.30 5.58 3.81
C ILE A 55 9.72 5.05 3.82
N PHE A 56 10.18 4.51 2.69
CA PHE A 56 11.54 4.01 2.52
C PHE A 56 12.33 4.95 1.60
N ARG A 57 13.45 5.45 2.12
CA ARG A 57 14.29 6.47 1.48
C ARG A 57 15.02 5.88 0.28
N ALA A 58 15.17 6.68 -0.77
CA ALA A 58 16.08 6.40 -1.86
C ALA A 58 17.51 6.20 -1.34
N ARG A 59 18.29 5.34 -2.01
CA ARG A 59 19.74 5.29 -1.79
C ARG A 59 20.39 6.53 -2.40
N GLY A 60 20.89 7.43 -1.55
CA GLY A 60 21.45 8.71 -1.97
C GLY A 60 20.38 9.80 -2.06
N GLU A 61 20.59 10.79 -2.92
CA GLU A 61 19.60 11.84 -3.17
C GLU A 61 18.36 11.27 -3.88
N SER A 62 17.18 11.58 -3.36
CA SER A 62 15.92 11.09 -3.93
C SER A 62 15.56 11.88 -5.18
N LYS A 63 15.34 11.17 -6.29
CA LYS A 63 14.98 11.78 -7.58
C LYS A 63 13.47 11.91 -7.76
N ALA A 64 12.71 11.11 -7.03
CA ALA A 64 11.25 11.06 -7.08
C ALA A 64 10.69 10.32 -5.85
N VAL A 65 9.40 10.53 -5.60
CA VAL A 65 8.63 9.72 -4.65
C VAL A 65 7.61 8.90 -5.43
N LEU A 66 7.59 7.58 -5.20
CA LEU A 66 6.53 6.69 -5.68
C LEU A 66 5.56 6.40 -4.53
N MET A 67 4.29 6.76 -4.70
CA MET A 67 3.21 6.43 -3.77
C MET A 67 2.50 5.16 -4.25
N PHE A 68 2.60 4.07 -3.50
CA PHE A 68 1.90 2.82 -3.77
C PHE A 68 0.60 2.73 -2.95
N ILE A 69 -0.49 2.40 -3.63
CA ILE A 69 -1.83 2.23 -3.04
C ILE A 69 -2.22 0.77 -3.27
N HIS A 70 -2.45 0.02 -2.19
CA HIS A 70 -2.79 -1.40 -2.30
C HIS A 70 -4.21 -1.64 -2.81
N GLY A 71 -4.51 -2.90 -3.13
CA GLY A 71 -5.85 -3.34 -3.53
C GLY A 71 -6.70 -3.80 -2.35
N GLY A 72 -7.48 -4.87 -2.55
CA GLY A 72 -8.30 -5.47 -1.50
C GLY A 72 -9.75 -5.02 -1.48
N TYR A 73 -10.24 -4.52 -2.63
CA TYR A 73 -11.64 -4.18 -2.83
C TYR A 73 -12.17 -3.19 -1.78
N TRP A 74 -11.29 -2.31 -1.30
CA TRP A 74 -11.52 -1.35 -0.20
C TRP A 74 -12.02 -1.97 1.11
N ARG A 75 -11.94 -3.29 1.26
CA ARG A 75 -12.53 -4.04 2.38
C ARG A 75 -11.53 -4.90 3.14
N ALA A 76 -10.31 -5.03 2.62
CA ALA A 76 -9.29 -5.90 3.18
C ALA A 76 -7.88 -5.43 2.81
N MET A 77 -6.90 -6.12 3.37
CA MET A 77 -5.45 -5.93 3.22
C MET A 77 -4.90 -4.76 4.04
N ASP A 78 -3.58 -4.62 3.99
CA ASP A 78 -2.80 -3.64 4.71
C ASP A 78 -1.53 -3.33 3.89
N LYS A 79 -0.98 -2.12 4.03
CA LYS A 79 0.28 -1.72 3.39
C LYS A 79 1.43 -2.71 3.65
N ARG A 80 1.49 -3.34 4.82
CA ARG A 80 2.60 -4.20 5.26
C ARG A 80 2.88 -5.38 4.33
N PHE A 81 1.89 -5.85 3.57
CA PHE A 81 2.06 -6.92 2.59
C PHE A 81 2.87 -6.54 1.35
N TYR A 82 3.16 -5.25 1.17
CA TYR A 82 3.74 -4.70 -0.07
C TYR A 82 5.10 -4.02 0.13
N ASN A 83 5.69 -4.10 1.32
CA ASN A 83 7.01 -3.51 1.59
C ASN A 83 8.12 -4.17 0.75
N PHE A 84 7.91 -5.40 0.26
CA PHE A 84 8.82 -6.08 -0.66
C PHE A 84 9.05 -5.34 -1.99
N LEU A 85 8.18 -4.38 -2.35
CA LEU A 85 8.34 -3.56 -3.56
C LEU A 85 9.42 -2.48 -3.38
N ALA A 86 9.62 -2.00 -2.15
CA ALA A 86 10.49 -0.86 -1.86
C ALA A 86 11.94 -1.02 -2.36
N PRO A 87 12.63 -2.18 -2.20
CA PRO A 87 14.02 -2.34 -2.64
C PRO A 87 14.27 -1.98 -4.10
N ALA A 88 13.35 -2.33 -5.01
CA ALA A 88 13.50 -2.04 -6.43
C ALA A 88 13.55 -0.52 -6.72
N PHE A 89 12.75 0.25 -5.97
CA PHE A 89 12.67 1.70 -6.14
C PHE A 89 13.77 2.44 -5.39
N THR A 90 14.02 2.05 -4.13
CA THR A 90 15.04 2.72 -3.32
C THR A 90 16.44 2.55 -3.90
N GLN A 91 16.77 1.37 -4.44
CA GLN A 91 18.02 1.13 -5.16
C GLN A 91 18.12 1.93 -6.47
N ALA A 92 16.99 2.24 -7.11
CA ALA A 92 16.93 3.08 -8.30
C ALA A 92 16.98 4.59 -8.01
N GLY A 93 17.10 5.00 -6.73
CA GLY A 93 17.12 6.40 -6.32
C GLY A 93 15.72 7.03 -6.18
N VAL A 94 14.69 6.22 -5.95
CA VAL A 94 13.29 6.66 -5.76
C VAL A 94 12.85 6.34 -4.34
N THR A 95 12.37 7.33 -3.60
CA THR A 95 11.73 7.11 -2.28
C THR A 95 10.41 6.40 -2.50
N PHE A 96 10.17 5.30 -1.78
CA PHE A 96 8.93 4.53 -1.88
C PHE A 96 8.04 4.81 -0.68
N ALA A 97 6.82 5.28 -0.92
CA ALA A 97 5.80 5.55 0.09
C ALA A 97 4.65 4.55 -0.07
N ASN A 98 4.50 3.64 0.88
CA ASN A 98 3.46 2.61 0.91
C ASN A 98 2.29 3.08 1.77
N VAL A 99 1.11 3.27 1.18
CA VAL A 99 -0.03 3.94 1.82
C VAL A 99 -1.06 2.93 2.32
N ASN A 100 -1.53 3.15 3.55
CA ASN A 100 -2.72 2.49 4.10
C ASN A 100 -3.89 3.48 4.18
N TYR A 101 -5.11 2.97 4.23
CA TYR A 101 -6.34 3.76 4.34
C TYR A 101 -7.43 2.96 5.07
N ALA A 102 -8.44 3.65 5.61
CA ALA A 102 -9.56 3.01 6.28
C ALA A 102 -10.37 2.10 5.32
N LEU A 103 -10.99 1.05 5.84
CA LEU A 103 -11.68 0.04 5.03
C LEU A 103 -13.20 0.12 5.20
N CYS A 104 -13.93 -0.21 4.12
CA CYS A 104 -15.36 -0.44 4.15
C CYS A 104 -15.68 -1.71 4.98
N PRO A 105 -16.78 -1.73 5.75
CA PRO A 105 -17.85 -0.72 5.79
C PRO A 105 -17.65 0.38 6.85
N ALA A 106 -16.52 0.44 7.55
CA ALA A 106 -16.31 1.45 8.59
C ALA A 106 -16.28 2.88 8.01
N VAL A 107 -15.85 3.02 6.75
CA VAL A 107 -15.94 4.24 5.95
C VAL A 107 -16.57 3.96 4.59
N THR A 108 -16.96 5.01 3.85
CA THR A 108 -17.41 4.91 2.46
C THR A 108 -16.22 4.89 1.49
N VAL A 109 -16.43 4.43 0.25
CA VAL A 109 -15.39 4.51 -0.80
C VAL A 109 -14.98 5.97 -1.07
N GLU A 110 -15.93 6.91 -1.00
CA GLU A 110 -15.64 8.35 -1.14
C GLU A 110 -14.65 8.83 -0.07
N GLU A 111 -14.82 8.36 1.17
CA GLU A 111 -13.89 8.67 2.26
C GLU A 111 -12.52 8.01 2.02
N VAL A 112 -12.47 6.77 1.50
CA VAL A 112 -11.19 6.16 1.09
C VAL A 112 -10.46 7.02 0.06
N VAL A 113 -11.16 7.51 -0.96
CA VAL A 113 -10.59 8.44 -1.96
C VAL A 113 -10.07 9.71 -1.29
N ARG A 114 -10.83 10.31 -0.36
CA ARG A 114 -10.38 11.48 0.40
C ARG A 114 -9.12 11.20 1.21
N GLN A 115 -8.99 10.03 1.83
CA GLN A 115 -7.81 9.67 2.62
C GLN A 115 -6.58 9.48 1.74
N VAL A 116 -6.71 8.82 0.58
CA VAL A 116 -5.60 8.66 -0.37
C VAL A 116 -5.14 10.01 -0.94
N LEU A 117 -6.08 10.93 -1.23
CA LEU A 117 -5.74 12.31 -1.63
C LEU A 117 -5.01 13.07 -0.51
N GLN A 118 -5.42 12.89 0.75
CA GLN A 118 -4.74 13.46 1.91
C GLN A 118 -3.31 12.91 2.06
N ALA A 119 -3.11 11.61 1.87
CA ALA A 119 -1.79 10.98 1.88
C ALA A 119 -0.85 11.58 0.81
N GLY A 120 -1.34 11.74 -0.42
CA GLY A 120 -0.57 12.37 -1.49
C GLY A 120 -0.23 13.84 -1.18
N ALA A 121 -1.18 14.60 -0.65
CA ALA A 121 -0.94 15.98 -0.24
C ALA A 121 0.04 16.08 0.95
N TRP A 122 -0.01 15.10 1.87
CA TRP A 122 0.94 14.99 2.97
C TRP A 122 2.36 14.72 2.43
N LEU A 123 2.52 13.76 1.53
CA LEU A 123 3.82 13.46 0.91
C LEU A 123 4.37 14.69 0.19
N TYR A 124 3.57 15.38 -0.63
CA TYR A 124 3.99 16.60 -1.31
C TYR A 124 4.53 17.68 -0.36
N ARG A 125 3.87 17.88 0.79
CA ARG A 125 4.29 18.88 1.79
C ARG A 125 5.53 18.48 2.60
N ASN A 126 5.83 17.19 2.68
CA ASN A 126 6.92 16.65 3.50
C ASN A 126 8.09 16.11 2.67
N ALA A 127 8.01 16.17 1.33
CA ALA A 127 9.02 15.64 0.41
C ALA A 127 10.22 16.59 0.18
N SER A 128 10.37 17.65 0.98
CA SER A 128 11.51 18.55 0.89
C SER A 128 12.80 17.88 1.39
N ASN A 129 13.83 17.97 0.55
CA ASN A 129 15.22 17.53 0.79
C ASN A 129 15.82 18.11 2.07
#